data_AF-A0A1H8KIV0-F1
#
_entry.id   AF-A0A1H8KIV0-F1
#
_cell.length_a   1.000
_cell.length_b   1.000
_cell.length_c   1.000
_cell.angle_alpha   90.00
_cell.angle_beta   90.00
_cell.angle_gamma   90.00
#
_symmetry.space_group_name_H-M   'P 1'
#
loop_
_entity.id
_entity.type
_entity.pdbx_description
1 polymer ?
#
loop_
_entity_poly.entity_id
_entity_poly.type
_entity_poly.pdbx_seq_one_letter_code
_entity_poly.pdbx_strand_id
1 'polypeptide(L)'
;MNFTGPAFSRDRFLTDISATAEVLGAPYDESLTRTVVDAFAEGFSTGALMLKTTDRPRDSLGFRLYPRRRLNVTGRAVAAGLLDPGDPLLPALKGWAASNRGATEYSCDFDADSGLVSTRVHFDTPRPLQEVLTAPGVPGSLRLYVDTFRHFGLAQVRFASVDHGRDTLAICFGVQGPVTPSGASAITALSGAAAPSEDTVADLARFLPRQSYSLALTVRASTGVIQRITFAAPGLPAEEMPELGPRLAAFYATAPSYDAVAVNAAGWSFGALEGTHRKGARSYCGDLAGLFQRWAGVVGSGEARDPAVSAATP
;
A
#
# COMPACT_ATOMS: atom_id res chain seq x y z
N MET A 1 -15.81 -14.85 -14.26
CA MET A 1 -16.30 -13.60 -14.89
C MET A 1 -15.22 -13.11 -15.85
N ASN A 2 -15.60 -12.69 -17.04
CA ASN A 2 -14.69 -12.13 -18.05
C ASN A 2 -14.48 -10.65 -17.73
N PHE A 3 -13.22 -10.21 -17.65
CA PHE A 3 -12.84 -8.82 -17.39
C PHE A 3 -13.08 -7.95 -18.63
N THR A 4 -13.61 -6.75 -18.43
CA THR A 4 -13.93 -5.79 -19.52
C THR A 4 -12.88 -4.70 -19.72
N GLY A 5 -11.70 -4.82 -19.08
CA GLY A 5 -10.54 -3.95 -19.33
C GLY A 5 -9.53 -4.56 -20.31
N PRO A 6 -8.64 -3.76 -20.92
CA PRO A 6 -7.55 -4.27 -21.73
C PRO A 6 -6.67 -5.19 -20.88
N ALA A 7 -6.31 -6.35 -21.43
CA ALA A 7 -5.37 -7.26 -20.79
C ALA A 7 -4.00 -6.58 -20.58
N PHE A 8 -3.27 -7.05 -19.57
CA PHE A 8 -1.87 -6.69 -19.37
C PHE A 8 -1.07 -6.97 -20.65
N SER A 9 -0.22 -6.02 -21.04
CA SER A 9 0.75 -6.17 -22.12
C SER A 9 2.13 -5.83 -21.58
N ARG A 10 3.07 -6.77 -21.68
CA ARG A 10 4.44 -6.61 -21.20
C ARG A 10 5.13 -5.43 -21.88
N ASP A 11 5.10 -5.36 -23.20
CA ASP A 11 5.81 -4.32 -23.95
C ASP A 11 5.24 -2.94 -23.63
N ARG A 12 3.90 -2.83 -23.57
CA ARG A 12 3.23 -1.59 -23.17
C ARG A 12 3.63 -1.16 -21.76
N PHE A 13 3.63 -2.10 -20.81
CA PHE A 13 4.00 -1.82 -19.42
C PHE A 13 5.45 -1.31 -19.31
N LEU A 14 6.40 -1.91 -20.03
CA LEU A 14 7.80 -1.49 -20.02
C LEU A 14 7.98 -0.10 -20.66
N THR A 15 7.24 0.21 -21.73
CA THR A 15 7.23 1.56 -22.31
C THR A 15 6.63 2.58 -21.34
N ASP A 16 5.47 2.28 -20.75
CA ASP A 16 4.76 3.20 -19.86
C ASP A 16 5.56 3.50 -18.58
N ILE A 17 6.16 2.47 -17.97
CA ILE A 17 6.92 2.64 -16.74
C ILE A 17 8.21 3.41 -16.99
N SER A 18 8.89 3.18 -18.12
CA SER A 18 10.07 3.95 -18.52
C SER A 18 9.73 5.42 -18.74
N ALA A 19 8.67 5.70 -19.52
CA ALA A 19 8.25 7.07 -19.81
C ALA A 19 7.79 7.80 -18.53
N THR A 20 7.04 7.12 -17.65
CA THR A 20 6.63 7.70 -16.37
C THR A 20 7.83 7.96 -15.46
N ALA A 21 8.81 7.04 -15.41
CA ALA A 21 10.02 7.23 -14.62
C ALA A 21 10.85 8.42 -15.11
N GLU A 22 11.00 8.57 -16.43
CA GLU A 22 11.70 9.69 -17.05
C GLU A 22 11.08 11.05 -16.66
N VAL A 23 9.76 11.20 -16.79
CA VAL A 23 9.06 12.45 -16.41
C VAL A 23 9.23 12.79 -14.93
N LEU A 24 9.28 11.77 -14.07
CA LEU A 24 9.44 11.95 -12.63
C LEU A 24 10.90 12.10 -12.17
N GLY A 25 11.86 11.91 -13.09
CA GLY A 25 13.27 11.77 -12.75
C GLY A 25 13.54 10.62 -11.77
N ALA A 26 12.71 9.56 -11.83
CA ALA A 26 12.85 8.36 -11.01
C ALA A 26 13.87 7.40 -11.65
N PRO A 27 14.63 6.64 -10.85
CA PRO A 27 15.51 5.60 -11.38
C PRO A 27 14.69 4.49 -12.05
N TYR A 28 15.26 3.88 -13.09
CA TYR A 28 14.65 2.80 -13.86
C TYR A 28 15.73 1.83 -14.35
N ASP A 29 15.53 0.54 -14.09
CA ASP A 29 16.32 -0.56 -14.65
C ASP A 29 15.38 -1.47 -15.46
N GLU A 30 15.47 -1.37 -16.78
CA GLU A 30 14.65 -2.17 -17.69
C GLU A 30 14.93 -3.67 -17.56
N SER A 31 16.19 -4.07 -17.38
CA SER A 31 16.57 -5.49 -17.29
C SER A 31 15.99 -6.12 -16.03
N LEU A 32 16.08 -5.41 -14.90
CA LEU A 32 15.49 -5.83 -13.64
C LEU A 32 13.96 -5.83 -13.71
N THR A 33 13.35 -4.79 -14.27
CA THR A 33 11.89 -4.73 -14.45
C THR A 33 11.39 -5.86 -15.34
N ARG A 34 12.11 -6.20 -16.42
CA ARG A 34 11.82 -7.38 -17.25
C ARG A 34 11.90 -8.68 -16.45
N THR A 35 12.91 -8.83 -15.59
CA THR A 35 13.07 -9.99 -14.71
C THR A 35 11.89 -10.13 -13.75
N VAL A 36 11.42 -9.02 -13.16
CA VAL A 36 10.21 -9.01 -12.32
C VAL A 36 8.99 -9.45 -13.11
N VAL A 37 8.74 -8.86 -14.28
CA VAL A 37 7.57 -9.22 -15.09
C VAL A 37 7.59 -10.70 -15.48
N ASP A 38 8.77 -11.25 -15.81
CA ASP A 38 8.91 -12.66 -16.17
C ASP A 38 8.69 -13.60 -14.98
N ALA A 39 9.29 -13.30 -13.82
CA ALA A 39 9.14 -14.11 -12.60
C ALA A 39 7.68 -14.21 -12.12
N PHE A 40 6.91 -13.15 -12.37
CA PHE A 40 5.53 -12.98 -11.92
C PHE A 40 4.50 -12.96 -13.06
N ALA A 41 4.82 -13.45 -14.26
CA ALA A 41 4.00 -13.32 -15.46
C ALA A 41 2.52 -13.78 -15.29
N GLU A 42 2.29 -14.87 -14.57
CA GLU A 42 0.93 -15.33 -14.24
C GLU A 42 0.17 -14.31 -13.38
N GLY A 43 0.86 -13.72 -12.40
CA GLY A 43 0.28 -12.68 -11.55
C GLY A 43 -0.04 -11.43 -12.36
N PHE A 44 0.87 -10.96 -13.22
CA PHE A 44 0.64 -9.81 -14.09
C PHE A 44 -0.54 -10.01 -15.08
N SER A 45 -0.68 -11.22 -15.63
CA SER A 45 -1.74 -11.52 -16.60
C SER A 45 -3.12 -11.72 -15.97
N THR A 46 -3.19 -12.10 -14.69
CA THR A 46 -4.47 -12.42 -14.01
C THR A 46 -4.82 -11.48 -12.87
N GLY A 47 -3.85 -10.70 -12.38
CA GLY A 47 -3.98 -9.80 -11.24
C GLY A 47 -4.42 -8.39 -11.61
N ALA A 48 -4.46 -7.53 -10.60
CA ALA A 48 -4.56 -6.08 -10.77
C ALA A 48 -3.19 -5.42 -10.51
N LEU A 49 -2.90 -4.35 -11.25
CA LEU A 49 -1.66 -3.59 -11.13
C LEU A 49 -1.97 -2.15 -10.74
N MET A 50 -1.09 -1.57 -9.94
CA MET A 50 -1.17 -0.19 -9.51
C MET A 50 0.22 0.42 -9.53
N LEU A 51 0.39 1.56 -10.20
CA LEU A 51 1.61 2.36 -10.12
C LEU A 51 1.58 3.21 -8.85
N LYS A 52 2.74 3.47 -8.25
CA LYS A 52 2.88 4.22 -7.00
C LYS A 52 4.20 4.97 -6.93
N THR A 53 4.21 6.11 -6.27
CA THR A 53 5.42 6.89 -6.01
C THR A 53 5.19 7.86 -4.85
N THR A 54 6.15 8.73 -4.55
CA THR A 54 6.02 9.78 -3.51
C THR A 54 6.27 11.17 -4.08
N ASP A 55 6.11 12.21 -3.28
CA ASP A 55 6.52 13.57 -3.62
C ASP A 55 8.02 13.82 -3.39
N ARG A 56 8.78 12.84 -2.87
CA ARG A 56 10.21 13.00 -2.63
C ARG A 56 10.98 13.08 -3.97
N PRO A 57 11.96 13.99 -4.08
CA PRO A 57 12.79 14.07 -5.28
C PRO A 57 13.49 12.75 -5.58
N ARG A 58 13.42 12.31 -6.85
CA ARG A 58 14.06 11.09 -7.36
C ARG A 58 13.67 9.79 -6.65
N ASP A 59 12.60 9.78 -5.85
CA ASP A 59 12.11 8.54 -5.26
C ASP A 59 11.61 7.59 -6.35
N SER A 60 11.66 6.28 -6.07
CA SER A 60 11.38 5.27 -7.08
C SER A 60 9.95 5.36 -7.62
N LEU A 61 9.79 4.97 -8.89
CA LEU A 61 8.50 4.61 -9.45
C LEU A 61 8.28 3.14 -9.15
N GLY A 62 7.31 2.86 -8.29
CA GLY A 62 6.93 1.51 -7.91
C GLY A 62 5.67 1.03 -8.61
N PHE A 63 5.50 -0.28 -8.62
CA PHE A 63 4.27 -0.92 -9.02
C PHE A 63 3.91 -2.03 -8.04
N ARG A 64 2.63 -2.11 -7.70
CA ARG A 64 2.07 -3.17 -6.87
C ARG A 64 1.32 -4.15 -7.74
N LEU A 65 1.64 -5.43 -7.56
CA LEU A 65 0.87 -6.53 -8.08
C LEU A 65 -0.09 -7.06 -7.01
N TYR A 66 -1.35 -7.18 -7.39
CA TYR A 66 -2.42 -7.82 -6.63
C TYR A 66 -2.85 -9.11 -7.35
N PRO A 67 -2.24 -10.27 -7.04
CA PRO A 67 -2.63 -11.53 -7.65
C PRO A 67 -4.06 -11.90 -7.27
N ARG A 68 -4.88 -12.29 -8.25
CA ARG A 68 -6.23 -12.84 -8.01
C ARG A 68 -6.22 -14.35 -7.74
N ARG A 69 -5.09 -15.00 -8.01
CA ARG A 69 -4.83 -16.40 -7.71
C ARG A 69 -3.72 -16.48 -6.68
N ARG A 70 -3.77 -17.52 -5.85
CA ARG A 70 -2.71 -17.78 -4.88
C ARG A 70 -1.38 -17.89 -5.62
N LEU A 71 -0.43 -17.07 -5.22
CA LEU A 71 0.90 -17.01 -5.80
C LEU A 71 1.93 -17.20 -4.70
N ASN A 72 2.87 -18.13 -4.87
CA ASN A 72 4.02 -18.24 -3.99
C ASN A 72 5.02 -17.11 -4.29
N VAL A 73 4.69 -15.90 -3.81
CA VAL A 73 5.45 -14.68 -4.12
C VAL A 73 6.90 -14.81 -3.66
N THR A 74 7.12 -15.23 -2.41
CA THR A 74 8.46 -15.42 -1.84
C THR A 74 9.27 -16.44 -2.62
N GLY A 75 8.72 -17.62 -2.91
CA GLY A 75 9.45 -18.66 -3.63
C GLY A 75 9.84 -18.23 -5.05
N ARG A 76 8.94 -17.51 -5.74
CA ARG A 76 9.24 -16.95 -7.07
C ARG A 76 10.30 -15.87 -7.02
N ALA A 77 10.24 -14.97 -6.04
CA ALA A 77 11.24 -13.93 -5.85
C ALA A 77 12.64 -14.52 -5.59
N VAL A 78 12.73 -15.51 -4.71
CA VAL A 78 14.00 -16.21 -4.42
C VAL A 78 14.54 -16.90 -5.68
N ALA A 79 13.69 -17.62 -6.41
CA ALA A 79 14.10 -18.31 -7.64
C ALA A 79 14.58 -17.35 -8.75
N ALA A 80 14.03 -16.13 -8.78
CA ALA A 80 14.40 -15.08 -9.72
C ALA A 80 15.58 -14.20 -9.23
N GLY A 81 16.16 -14.47 -8.06
CA GLY A 81 17.22 -13.65 -7.47
C GLY A 81 16.77 -12.27 -7.00
N LEU A 82 15.47 -12.06 -6.82
CA LEU A 82 14.85 -10.80 -6.37
C LEU A 82 14.72 -10.72 -4.84
N LEU A 83 15.03 -11.79 -4.12
CA LEU A 83 14.90 -11.87 -2.67
C LEU A 83 15.91 -12.87 -2.11
N ASP A 84 16.59 -12.48 -1.03
CA ASP A 84 17.48 -13.38 -0.30
C ASP A 84 16.65 -14.46 0.43
N PRO A 85 16.90 -15.77 0.22
CA PRO A 85 16.24 -16.82 0.98
C PRO A 85 16.49 -16.75 2.50
N GLY A 86 17.55 -16.05 2.93
CA GLY A 86 17.91 -15.78 4.32
C GLY A 86 17.31 -14.52 4.92
N ASP A 87 16.42 -13.81 4.20
CA ASP A 87 15.82 -12.56 4.68
C ASP A 87 15.11 -12.77 6.05
N PRO A 88 15.47 -11.96 7.08
CA PRO A 88 15.02 -12.16 8.45
C PRO A 88 13.52 -11.87 8.67
N LEU A 89 12.83 -11.25 7.71
CA LEU A 89 11.41 -10.93 7.77
C LEU A 89 10.51 -12.01 7.15
N LEU A 90 11.08 -12.98 6.42
CA LEU A 90 10.33 -14.12 5.87
C LEU A 90 9.54 -14.91 6.93
N PRO A 91 10.06 -15.16 8.15
CA PRO A 91 9.29 -15.83 9.19
C PRO A 91 8.00 -15.07 9.56
N ALA A 92 8.03 -13.74 9.63
CA ALA A 92 6.85 -12.92 9.96
C ALA A 92 5.76 -13.05 8.89
N LEU A 93 6.14 -13.00 7.61
CA LEU A 93 5.20 -13.25 6.50
C LEU A 93 4.54 -14.61 6.61
N LYS A 94 5.33 -15.67 6.85
CA LYS A 94 4.81 -17.05 7.00
C LYS A 94 3.85 -17.16 8.16
N GLY A 95 4.17 -16.52 9.30
CA GLY A 95 3.29 -16.44 10.46
C GLY A 95 1.94 -15.82 10.15
N TRP A 96 1.93 -14.68 9.46
CA TRP A 96 0.69 -14.01 9.05
C TRP A 96 -0.09 -14.77 7.97
N ALA A 97 0.57 -15.46 7.03
CA ALA A 97 -0.13 -16.36 6.10
C ALA A 97 -0.89 -17.46 6.85
N ALA A 98 -0.18 -18.11 7.78
CA ALA A 98 -0.71 -19.27 8.49
C ALA A 98 -1.95 -18.89 9.32
N SER A 99 -2.01 -17.67 9.84
CA SER A 99 -3.16 -17.19 10.61
C SER A 99 -4.40 -16.87 9.75
N ASN A 100 -4.24 -16.75 8.42
CA ASN A 100 -5.35 -16.43 7.50
C ASN A 100 -6.13 -17.68 7.00
N ARG A 101 -6.14 -18.79 7.78
CA ARG A 101 -6.88 -20.04 7.48
C ARG A 101 -6.71 -20.55 6.05
N GLY A 102 -5.52 -20.33 5.49
CA GLY A 102 -5.17 -20.72 4.14
C GLY A 102 -5.56 -19.73 3.05
N ALA A 103 -6.33 -18.68 3.30
CA ALA A 103 -6.53 -17.62 2.31
C ALA A 103 -5.23 -16.83 2.12
N THR A 104 -4.73 -16.74 0.90
CA THR A 104 -3.44 -16.11 0.61
C THR A 104 -3.57 -15.24 -0.63
N GLU A 105 -4.00 -14.00 -0.43
CA GLU A 105 -3.70 -12.94 -1.39
C GLU A 105 -2.47 -12.20 -0.88
N TYR A 106 -1.30 -12.65 -1.34
CA TYR A 106 -0.07 -11.88 -1.18
C TYR A 106 0.04 -10.89 -2.31
N SER A 107 -0.04 -9.59 -2.00
CA SER A 107 0.40 -8.57 -2.94
C SER A 107 1.89 -8.29 -2.74
N CYS A 108 2.58 -7.92 -3.81
CA CYS A 108 3.98 -7.50 -3.77
C CYS A 108 4.11 -6.11 -4.35
N ASP A 109 4.97 -5.30 -3.73
CA ASP A 109 5.46 -4.05 -4.29
C ASP A 109 6.82 -4.29 -4.90
N PHE A 110 7.01 -3.70 -6.05
CA PHE A 110 8.28 -3.60 -6.72
C PHE A 110 8.60 -2.13 -6.98
N ASP A 111 9.87 -1.80 -7.04
CA ASP A 111 10.36 -0.56 -7.60
C ASP A 111 11.07 -0.86 -8.92
N ALA A 112 10.91 0.05 -9.89
CA ALA A 112 11.39 -0.16 -11.26
C ALA A 112 12.93 -0.21 -11.37
N ASP A 113 13.65 0.15 -10.31
CA ASP A 113 15.11 0.16 -10.22
C ASP A 113 15.70 -0.86 -9.22
N SER A 114 14.89 -1.42 -8.32
CA SER A 114 15.38 -2.32 -7.26
C SER A 114 14.62 -3.63 -7.12
N GLY A 115 13.60 -3.88 -7.95
CA GLY A 115 12.90 -5.16 -7.96
C GLY A 115 11.96 -5.29 -6.77
N LEU A 116 11.94 -6.43 -6.08
CA LEU A 116 10.99 -6.68 -4.99
C LEU A 116 11.34 -5.82 -3.76
N VAL A 117 10.41 -4.97 -3.34
CA VAL A 117 10.56 -4.10 -2.18
C VAL A 117 9.81 -4.64 -0.99
N SER A 118 8.53 -4.96 -1.17
CA SER A 118 7.69 -5.41 -0.06
C SER A 118 6.74 -6.50 -0.45
N THR A 119 6.40 -7.34 0.51
CA THR A 119 5.35 -8.36 0.39
C THR A 119 4.33 -8.17 1.49
N ARG A 120 3.05 -8.40 1.18
CA ARG A 120 1.94 -8.05 2.04
C ARG A 120 0.95 -9.20 2.13
N VAL A 121 0.52 -9.53 3.35
CA VAL A 121 -0.67 -10.35 3.63
C VAL A 121 -1.87 -9.42 3.74
N HIS A 122 -2.88 -9.64 2.90
CA HIS A 122 -4.22 -9.13 3.16
C HIS A 122 -5.00 -10.15 3.96
N PHE A 123 -5.59 -9.73 5.08
CA PHE A 123 -6.45 -10.61 5.86
C PHE A 123 -7.87 -10.52 5.31
N ASP A 124 -8.50 -11.67 5.06
CA ASP A 124 -9.85 -11.72 4.50
C ASP A 124 -10.82 -10.95 5.39
N THR A 125 -10.72 -11.20 6.70
CA THR A 125 -11.39 -10.43 7.75
C THR A 125 -10.36 -9.70 8.60
N PRO A 126 -10.65 -8.48 9.10
CA PRO A 126 -9.75 -7.81 10.02
C PRO A 126 -9.38 -8.72 11.20
N ARG A 127 -8.08 -8.78 11.52
CA ARG A 127 -7.55 -9.64 12.59
C ARG A 127 -7.36 -8.83 13.86
N PRO A 128 -7.62 -9.41 15.03
CA PRO A 128 -7.26 -8.79 16.30
C PRO A 128 -5.76 -8.46 16.34
N LEU A 129 -5.43 -7.26 16.81
CA LEU A 129 -4.05 -6.79 16.93
C LEU A 129 -3.13 -7.81 17.61
N GLN A 130 -3.58 -8.38 18.73
CA GLN A 130 -2.82 -9.35 19.51
C GLN A 130 -2.38 -10.52 18.62
N GLU A 131 -3.32 -11.07 17.85
CA GLU A 131 -3.06 -12.22 16.98
C GLU A 131 -1.98 -11.92 15.95
N VAL A 132 -2.03 -10.74 15.33
CA VAL A 132 -1.04 -10.31 14.34
C VAL A 132 0.33 -10.09 14.95
N LEU A 133 0.42 -9.43 16.11
CA LEU A 133 1.70 -9.11 16.76
C LEU A 133 2.34 -10.32 17.46
N THR A 134 1.55 -11.35 17.79
CA THR A 134 2.07 -12.59 18.39
C THR A 134 2.18 -13.75 17.41
N ALA A 135 1.89 -13.54 16.13
CA ALA A 135 2.04 -14.58 15.12
C ALA A 135 3.48 -15.14 15.11
N PRO A 136 3.67 -16.45 14.86
CA PRO A 136 5.00 -17.05 14.78
C PRO A 136 5.92 -16.31 13.81
N GLY A 137 7.18 -16.06 14.19
CA GLY A 137 8.14 -15.35 13.35
C GLY A 137 8.03 -13.82 13.35
N VAL A 138 7.01 -13.23 13.98
CA VAL A 138 6.95 -11.78 14.21
C VAL A 138 7.93 -11.38 15.31
N PRO A 139 8.79 -10.36 15.10
CA PRO A 139 9.74 -9.90 16.10
C PRO A 139 9.07 -9.56 17.44
N GLY A 140 9.67 -10.02 18.55
CA GLY A 140 9.15 -9.77 19.89
C GLY A 140 9.06 -8.29 20.26
N SER A 141 9.88 -7.44 19.64
CA SER A 141 9.89 -5.98 19.79
C SER A 141 8.53 -5.35 19.49
N LEU A 142 7.75 -5.91 18.54
CA LEU A 142 6.42 -5.41 18.21
C LEU A 142 5.39 -5.65 19.31
N ARG A 143 5.56 -6.69 20.14
CA ARG A 143 4.61 -7.04 21.21
C ARG A 143 4.54 -5.97 22.30
N LEU A 144 5.60 -5.16 22.42
CA LEU A 144 5.66 -4.04 23.37
C LEU A 144 4.63 -2.95 23.08
N TYR A 145 4.12 -2.88 21.85
CA TYR A 145 3.18 -1.85 21.43
C TYR A 145 1.71 -2.25 21.51
N VAL A 146 1.39 -3.46 21.98
CA VAL A 146 -0.01 -3.93 22.06
C VAL A 146 -0.89 -2.94 22.80
N ASP A 147 -0.48 -2.53 24.00
CA ASP A 147 -1.27 -1.65 24.85
C ASP A 147 -1.28 -0.22 24.32
N THR A 148 -0.16 0.25 23.77
CA THR A 148 -0.07 1.54 23.07
C THR A 148 -1.08 1.59 21.93
N PHE A 149 -1.08 0.60 21.04
CA PHE A 149 -1.99 0.58 19.89
C PHE A 149 -3.46 0.46 20.32
N ARG A 150 -3.77 -0.34 21.34
CA ARG A 150 -5.12 -0.38 21.93
C ARG A 150 -5.57 0.96 22.50
N HIS A 151 -4.68 1.71 23.15
CA HIS A 151 -4.98 3.05 23.66
C HIS A 151 -5.41 4.00 22.53
N PHE A 152 -4.82 3.87 21.33
CA PHE A 152 -5.22 4.62 20.13
C PHE A 152 -6.40 4.00 19.37
N GLY A 153 -7.08 2.99 19.92
CA GLY A 153 -8.19 2.30 19.24
C GLY A 153 -7.76 1.43 18.06
N LEU A 154 -6.46 1.16 17.90
CA LEU A 154 -5.89 0.36 16.81
C LEU A 154 -6.00 -1.15 17.13
N ALA A 155 -7.23 -1.64 17.21
CA ALA A 155 -7.52 -3.01 17.64
C ALA A 155 -7.60 -4.04 16.50
N GLN A 156 -7.84 -3.59 15.26
CA GLN A 156 -8.14 -4.45 14.12
C GLN A 156 -7.18 -4.17 12.94
N VAL A 157 -6.50 -5.21 12.48
CA VAL A 157 -5.50 -5.15 11.40
C VAL A 157 -6.11 -5.68 10.11
N ARG A 158 -6.02 -4.92 9.03
CA ARG A 158 -6.51 -5.28 7.68
C ARG A 158 -5.44 -5.96 6.83
N PHE A 159 -4.21 -5.48 6.92
CA PHE A 159 -3.08 -6.09 6.24
C PHE A 159 -1.79 -5.83 7.00
N ALA A 160 -0.82 -6.71 6.78
CA ALA A 160 0.54 -6.58 7.29
C ALA A 160 1.52 -6.81 6.15
N SER A 161 2.61 -6.06 6.13
CA SER A 161 3.65 -6.19 5.10
C SER A 161 5.04 -6.11 5.68
N VAL A 162 6.00 -6.65 4.95
CA VAL A 162 7.42 -6.52 5.26
C VAL A 162 8.11 -5.81 4.10
N ASP A 163 9.05 -4.94 4.41
CA ASP A 163 9.94 -4.26 3.47
C ASP A 163 11.31 -4.93 3.57
N HIS A 164 11.67 -5.67 2.52
CA HIS A 164 12.85 -6.51 2.44
C HIS A 164 14.15 -5.69 2.38
N GLY A 165 14.09 -4.47 1.83
CA GLY A 165 15.26 -3.59 1.70
C GLY A 165 15.55 -2.75 2.94
N ARG A 166 14.56 -2.51 3.81
CA ARG A 166 14.67 -1.55 4.92
C ARG A 166 14.66 -2.14 6.33
N ASP A 167 14.48 -3.45 6.47
CA ASP A 167 14.26 -4.12 7.76
C ASP A 167 13.05 -3.52 8.50
N THR A 168 11.93 -3.34 7.78
CA THR A 168 10.71 -2.76 8.36
C THR A 168 9.47 -3.61 8.12
N LEU A 169 8.54 -3.50 9.06
CA LEU A 169 7.23 -4.12 9.02
C LEU A 169 6.20 -2.99 8.97
N ALA A 170 5.15 -3.14 8.17
CA ALA A 170 4.01 -2.23 8.22
C ALA A 170 2.76 -2.98 8.67
N ILE A 171 2.10 -2.46 9.70
CA ILE A 171 0.81 -2.96 10.19
C ILE A 171 -0.25 -1.92 9.83
N CYS A 172 -1.26 -2.33 9.05
CA CYS A 172 -2.33 -1.44 8.66
C CYS A 172 -3.65 -1.77 9.36
N PHE A 173 -4.22 -0.73 9.97
CA PHE A 173 -5.40 -0.77 10.79
C PHE A 173 -6.60 -0.19 10.07
N GLY A 174 -7.78 -0.71 10.40
CA GLY A 174 -9.03 0.02 10.23
C GLY A 174 -9.28 0.83 11.50
N VAL A 175 -9.39 2.15 11.37
CA VAL A 175 -9.56 3.07 12.50
C VAL A 175 -10.94 3.71 12.40
N GLN A 176 -11.65 3.78 13.53
CA GLN A 176 -12.92 4.50 13.59
C GLN A 176 -12.67 6.00 13.44
N GLY A 177 -13.44 6.63 12.56
CA GLY A 177 -13.36 8.05 12.26
C GLY A 177 -14.31 8.90 13.10
N PRO A 178 -14.34 10.21 12.84
CA PRO A 178 -13.47 10.93 11.91
C PRO A 178 -12.07 11.16 12.49
N VAL A 179 -11.11 11.52 11.64
CA VAL A 179 -9.81 12.03 12.12
C VAL A 179 -10.02 13.37 12.83
N THR A 180 -9.36 13.57 13.97
CA THR A 180 -9.37 14.84 14.71
C THR A 180 -7.96 15.44 14.75
N PRO A 181 -7.80 16.76 14.89
CA PRO A 181 -6.48 17.38 15.00
C PRO A 181 -5.63 16.80 16.15
N SER A 182 -6.24 16.64 17.33
CA SER A 182 -5.57 16.07 18.50
C SER A 182 -5.22 14.59 18.30
N GLY A 183 -6.13 13.80 17.71
CA GLY A 183 -5.88 12.39 17.40
C GLY A 183 -4.77 12.21 16.37
N ALA A 184 -4.78 13.02 15.31
CA ALA A 184 -3.73 13.03 14.29
C ALA A 184 -2.37 13.39 14.88
N SER A 185 -2.30 14.45 15.69
CA SER A 185 -1.06 14.86 16.38
C SER A 185 -0.53 13.76 17.32
N ALA A 186 -1.40 13.22 18.18
CA ALA A 186 -1.02 12.21 19.15
C ALA A 186 -0.53 10.92 18.50
N ILE A 187 -1.17 10.48 17.40
CA ILE A 187 -0.77 9.25 16.72
C ILE A 187 0.50 9.44 15.89
N THR A 188 0.70 10.59 15.23
CA THR A 188 1.95 10.86 14.49
C THR A 188 3.15 11.01 15.40
N ALA A 189 2.93 11.50 16.63
CA ALA A 189 3.98 11.60 17.65
C ALA A 189 4.61 10.24 18.02
N LEU A 190 3.90 9.12 17.79
CA LEU A 190 4.48 7.77 17.95
C LEU A 190 5.70 7.53 17.06
N SER A 191 5.79 8.22 15.91
CA SER A 191 6.95 8.17 15.01
C SER A 191 8.01 9.25 15.30
N GLY A 192 7.83 10.02 16.37
CA GLY A 192 8.63 11.21 16.70
C GLY A 192 8.45 12.39 15.73
N ALA A 193 7.51 12.30 14.77
CA ALA A 193 7.27 13.38 13.82
C ALA A 193 6.66 14.60 14.51
N ALA A 194 6.90 15.78 13.93
CA ALA A 194 6.16 16.99 14.31
C ALA A 194 4.66 16.80 14.08
N ALA A 195 3.84 17.53 14.83
CA ALA A 195 2.41 17.55 14.63
C ALA A 195 2.07 17.97 13.18
N PRO A 196 1.03 17.38 12.56
CA PRO A 196 0.58 17.81 11.24
C PRO A 196 0.15 19.29 11.26
N SER A 197 0.42 20.02 10.18
CA SER A 197 -0.07 21.39 10.01
C SER A 197 -1.60 21.44 9.96
N GLU A 198 -2.20 22.61 10.21
CA GLU A 198 -3.65 22.81 10.11
C GLU A 198 -4.18 22.44 8.72
N ASP A 199 -3.50 22.87 7.66
CA ASP A 199 -3.85 22.50 6.27
C ASP A 199 -3.80 20.98 6.05
N THR A 200 -2.78 20.31 6.61
CA THR A 200 -2.69 18.85 6.52
C THR A 200 -3.83 18.17 7.27
N VAL A 201 -4.22 18.68 8.44
CA VAL A 201 -5.37 18.12 9.17
C VAL A 201 -6.67 18.35 8.40
N ALA A 202 -6.83 19.52 7.77
CA ALA A 202 -7.98 19.82 6.91
C ALA A 202 -8.05 18.86 5.71
N ASP A 203 -6.91 18.58 5.06
CA ASP A 203 -6.82 17.56 4.00
C ASP A 203 -7.25 16.18 4.51
N LEU A 204 -6.68 15.74 5.64
CA LEU A 204 -7.02 14.44 6.23
C LEU A 204 -8.53 14.35 6.53
N ALA A 205 -9.13 15.41 7.08
CA ALA A 205 -10.56 15.45 7.37
C ALA A 205 -11.44 15.46 6.10
N ARG A 206 -10.96 16.05 5.01
CA ARG A 206 -11.67 16.12 3.73
C ARG A 206 -11.63 14.81 2.95
N PHE A 207 -10.46 14.17 2.89
CA PHE A 207 -10.20 13.06 1.98
C PHE A 207 -10.29 11.68 2.63
N LEU A 208 -10.18 11.57 3.96
CA LEU A 208 -10.43 10.31 4.64
C LEU A 208 -11.93 10.09 4.86
N PRO A 209 -12.43 8.84 4.77
CA PRO A 209 -13.84 8.57 5.06
C PRO A 209 -14.17 8.89 6.53
N ARG A 210 -15.33 9.50 6.76
CA ARG A 210 -15.73 10.01 8.09
C ARG A 210 -16.01 8.89 9.10
N GLN A 211 -16.49 7.74 8.63
CA GLN A 211 -16.86 6.62 9.49
C GLN A 211 -15.65 5.78 9.90
N SER A 212 -14.78 5.46 8.93
CA SER A 212 -13.56 4.70 9.20
C SER A 212 -12.49 4.97 8.15
N TYR A 213 -11.22 4.94 8.55
CA TYR A 213 -10.09 5.18 7.65
C TYR A 213 -8.98 4.15 7.85
N SER A 214 -8.07 4.08 6.89
CA SER A 214 -6.91 3.17 6.95
C SER A 214 -5.67 3.92 7.42
N LEU A 215 -4.99 3.35 8.41
CA LEU A 215 -3.76 3.87 8.99
C LEU A 215 -2.70 2.79 8.97
N ALA A 216 -1.49 3.07 8.49
CA ALA A 216 -0.37 2.16 8.52
C ALA A 216 0.73 2.67 9.45
N LEU A 217 1.26 1.80 10.30
CA LEU A 217 2.44 2.04 11.11
C LEU A 217 3.61 1.26 10.53
N THR A 218 4.70 1.95 10.19
CA THR A 218 5.97 1.32 9.81
C THR A 218 6.89 1.24 11.01
N VAL A 219 7.37 0.05 11.31
CA VAL A 219 8.19 -0.28 12.47
C VAL A 219 9.48 -0.95 12.00
N ARG A 220 10.63 -0.53 12.53
CA ARG A 220 11.89 -1.25 12.32
C ARG A 220 11.83 -2.58 13.05
N ALA A 221 12.01 -3.69 12.33
CA ALA A 221 11.81 -5.03 12.89
C ALA A 221 12.81 -5.35 14.01
N SER A 222 14.09 -5.03 13.79
CA SER A 222 15.18 -5.26 14.75
C SER A 222 15.02 -4.51 16.07
N THR A 223 14.45 -3.30 16.08
CA THR A 223 14.40 -2.45 17.28
C THR A 223 13.01 -2.19 17.83
N GLY A 224 11.96 -2.42 17.04
CA GLY A 224 10.59 -2.02 17.37
C GLY A 224 10.32 -0.53 17.20
N VAL A 225 11.31 0.29 16.82
CA VAL A 225 11.10 1.74 16.69
C VAL A 225 10.08 2.02 15.57
N ILE A 226 9.01 2.74 15.91
CA ILE A 226 8.04 3.24 14.94
C ILE A 226 8.71 4.35 14.13
N GLN A 227 8.91 4.10 12.84
CA GLN A 227 9.58 5.04 11.95
C GLN A 227 8.62 5.98 11.25
N ARG A 228 7.38 5.53 11.04
CA ARG A 228 6.44 6.21 10.18
C ARG A 228 4.99 5.88 10.50
N ILE A 229 4.13 6.89 10.40
CA ILE A 229 2.67 6.75 10.40
C ILE A 229 2.16 7.22 9.05
N THR A 230 1.29 6.45 8.38
CA THR A 230 0.70 6.84 7.10
C THR A 230 -0.82 6.74 7.15
N PHE A 231 -1.52 7.83 6.85
CA PHE A 231 -2.95 7.84 6.56
C PHE A 231 -3.15 7.62 5.06
N ALA A 232 -4.11 6.77 4.68
CA ALA A 232 -4.35 6.45 3.27
C ALA A 232 -5.81 6.70 2.88
N ALA A 233 -5.99 7.40 1.76
CA ALA A 233 -7.26 7.63 1.09
C ALA A 233 -7.26 6.93 -0.29
N PRO A 234 -7.62 5.63 -0.35
CA PRO A 234 -7.78 4.92 -1.61
C PRO A 234 -9.13 5.25 -2.27
N GLY A 235 -9.21 5.12 -3.59
CA GLY A 235 -10.48 5.25 -4.33
C GLY A 235 -10.90 6.70 -4.58
N LEU A 236 -9.96 7.62 -4.70
CA LEU A 236 -10.26 9.02 -5.01
C LEU A 236 -10.56 9.19 -6.51
N PRO A 237 -11.69 9.84 -6.88
CA PRO A 237 -11.90 10.34 -8.23
C PRO A 237 -10.78 11.30 -8.64
N ALA A 238 -10.50 11.40 -9.94
CA ALA A 238 -9.38 12.22 -10.43
C ALA A 238 -9.60 13.72 -10.14
N GLU A 239 -10.84 14.16 -10.27
CA GLU A 239 -11.34 15.51 -10.00
C GLU A 239 -11.37 15.87 -8.51
N GLU A 240 -11.31 14.87 -7.63
CA GLU A 240 -11.29 15.03 -6.17
C GLU A 240 -9.90 14.80 -5.56
N MET A 241 -8.84 14.74 -6.37
CA MET A 241 -7.50 14.54 -5.84
C MET A 241 -7.03 15.76 -5.03
N PRO A 242 -6.40 15.57 -3.85
CA PRO A 242 -5.74 16.65 -3.13
C PRO A 242 -4.61 17.27 -3.95
N GLU A 243 -4.25 18.51 -3.62
CA GLU A 243 -3.01 19.11 -4.11
C GLU A 243 -1.81 18.46 -3.41
N LEU A 244 -1.12 17.58 -4.14
CA LEU A 244 -0.03 16.75 -3.60
C LEU A 244 1.37 17.25 -4.03
N GLY A 245 1.45 18.47 -4.55
CA GLY A 245 2.68 19.06 -5.08
C GLY A 245 3.02 18.63 -6.51
N PRO A 246 4.02 19.28 -7.11
CA PRO A 246 4.26 19.21 -8.56
C PRO A 246 4.68 17.83 -9.05
N ARG A 247 5.48 17.08 -8.26
CA ARG A 247 5.92 15.74 -8.66
C ARG A 247 4.75 14.76 -8.74
N LEU A 248 3.86 14.77 -7.75
CA LEU A 248 2.68 13.90 -7.76
C LEU A 248 1.65 14.36 -8.79
N ALA A 249 1.51 15.66 -9.05
CA ALA A 249 0.73 16.15 -10.18
C ALA A 249 1.25 15.60 -11.53
N ALA A 250 2.57 15.64 -11.75
CA ALA A 250 3.20 15.06 -12.93
C ALA A 250 2.99 13.54 -13.03
N PHE A 251 3.04 12.83 -11.89
CA PHE A 251 2.73 11.40 -11.83
C PHE A 251 1.30 11.11 -12.30
N TYR A 252 0.29 11.81 -11.77
CA TYR A 252 -1.10 11.57 -12.18
C TYR A 252 -1.40 11.99 -13.63
N ALA A 253 -0.67 12.97 -14.16
CA ALA A 253 -0.80 13.39 -15.55
C ALA A 253 -0.18 12.38 -16.54
N THR A 254 0.87 11.67 -16.13
CA THR A 254 1.67 10.81 -17.02
C THR A 254 1.37 9.32 -16.84
N ALA A 255 1.13 8.86 -15.61
CA ALA A 255 0.90 7.45 -15.31
C ALA A 255 -0.43 6.98 -15.92
N PRO A 256 -0.43 6.02 -16.86
CA PRO A 256 -1.64 5.58 -17.50
C PRO A 256 -2.49 4.70 -16.57
N SER A 257 -3.80 4.69 -16.83
CA SER A 257 -4.73 3.68 -16.31
C SER A 257 -5.53 3.13 -17.48
N TYR A 258 -5.49 1.82 -17.64
CA TYR A 258 -6.26 1.05 -18.61
C TYR A 258 -7.47 0.38 -17.97
N ASP A 259 -7.65 0.47 -16.66
CA ASP A 259 -8.89 0.04 -16.02
C ASP A 259 -10.07 0.89 -16.52
N ALA A 260 -11.23 0.24 -16.73
CA ALA A 260 -12.47 0.91 -17.11
C ALA A 260 -12.90 1.97 -16.08
N VAL A 261 -12.58 1.73 -14.80
CA VAL A 261 -12.71 2.70 -13.71
C VAL A 261 -11.34 2.87 -13.08
N ALA A 262 -10.71 4.02 -13.32
CA ALA A 262 -9.42 4.34 -12.73
C ALA A 262 -9.57 4.53 -11.21
N VAL A 263 -8.62 4.00 -10.45
CA VAL A 263 -8.54 4.14 -8.99
C VAL A 263 -7.30 4.94 -8.64
N ASN A 264 -7.48 6.10 -8.03
CA ASN A 264 -6.37 6.87 -7.46
C ASN A 264 -6.32 6.71 -5.95
N ALA A 265 -5.16 6.93 -5.35
CA ALA A 265 -5.00 6.95 -3.90
C ALA A 265 -3.97 7.98 -3.45
N ALA A 266 -4.29 8.72 -2.41
CA ALA A 266 -3.37 9.62 -1.73
C ALA A 266 -2.96 9.05 -0.37
N GLY A 267 -1.73 9.36 0.06
CA GLY A 267 -1.25 9.02 1.39
C GLY A 267 -0.47 10.15 2.04
N TRP A 268 -0.70 10.38 3.33
CA TRP A 268 0.00 11.36 4.15
C TRP A 268 0.88 10.61 5.13
N SER A 269 2.18 10.78 5.00
CA SER A 269 3.15 9.99 5.74
C SER A 269 4.02 10.88 6.63
N PHE A 270 4.12 10.53 7.92
CA PHE A 270 4.80 11.28 8.95
C PHE A 270 5.88 10.41 9.59
N GLY A 271 7.10 10.92 9.73
CA GLY A 271 8.18 10.24 10.44
C GLY A 271 9.31 11.21 10.78
N ALA A 272 9.91 11.07 11.97
CA ALA A 272 10.99 11.97 12.41
C ALA A 272 12.25 11.87 11.54
N LEU A 273 12.66 10.64 11.23
CA LEU A 273 13.96 10.36 10.61
C LEU A 273 13.97 10.61 9.10
N GLU A 274 12.89 10.24 8.42
CA GLU A 274 12.80 10.38 6.96
C GLU A 274 11.96 11.59 6.52
N GLY A 275 11.43 12.36 7.47
CA GLY A 275 10.54 13.48 7.20
C GLY A 275 9.13 13.10 6.75
N THR A 276 8.28 14.13 6.73
CA THR A 276 6.91 14.05 6.22
C THR A 276 6.91 14.11 4.70
N HIS A 277 6.11 13.25 4.07
CA HIS A 277 6.00 13.18 2.61
C HIS A 277 4.60 12.70 2.21
N ARG A 278 4.25 12.90 0.94
CA ARG A 278 3.00 12.42 0.33
C ARG A 278 3.25 11.22 -0.55
N LYS A 279 2.24 10.37 -0.69
CA LYS A 279 2.25 9.17 -1.55
C LYS A 279 1.13 9.30 -2.57
N GLY A 280 1.43 8.90 -3.80
CA GLY A 280 0.44 8.77 -4.86
C GLY A 280 0.41 7.34 -5.37
N ALA A 281 -0.78 6.86 -5.73
CA ALA A 281 -0.95 5.61 -6.46
C ALA A 281 -2.11 5.70 -7.44
N ARG A 282 -1.99 4.98 -8.55
CA ARG A 282 -2.96 4.96 -9.65
C ARG A 282 -3.07 3.56 -10.21
N SER A 283 -4.28 3.07 -10.43
CA SER A 283 -4.53 1.81 -11.13
C SER A 283 -3.84 1.81 -12.50
N TYR A 284 -3.33 0.65 -12.90
CA TYR A 284 -2.75 0.46 -14.23
C TYR A 284 -3.65 -0.43 -15.08
N CYS A 285 -3.89 -1.68 -14.68
CA CYS A 285 -4.84 -2.56 -15.36
C CYS A 285 -5.28 -3.71 -14.42
N GLY A 286 -6.28 -4.49 -14.85
CA GLY A 286 -6.71 -5.69 -14.15
C GLY A 286 -7.85 -5.49 -13.14
N ASP A 287 -8.64 -4.42 -13.31
CA ASP A 287 -9.84 -4.10 -12.53
C ASP A 287 -9.55 -3.95 -11.03
N LEU A 288 -8.74 -2.94 -10.68
CA LEU A 288 -8.44 -2.64 -9.29
C LEU A 288 -9.68 -2.20 -8.50
N ALA A 289 -10.59 -1.47 -9.15
CA ALA A 289 -11.86 -1.03 -8.55
C ALA A 289 -12.70 -2.22 -8.08
N GLY A 290 -12.95 -3.21 -8.96
CA GLY A 290 -13.69 -4.41 -8.60
C GLY A 290 -12.97 -5.25 -7.55
N LEU A 291 -11.63 -5.26 -7.50
CA LEU A 291 -10.89 -5.88 -6.40
C LEU A 291 -11.17 -5.20 -5.06
N PHE A 292 -11.09 -3.87 -4.99
CA PHE A 292 -11.33 -3.13 -3.75
C PHE A 292 -12.78 -3.25 -3.28
N GLN A 293 -13.76 -3.27 -4.19
CA GLN A 293 -15.17 -3.50 -3.84
C GLN A 293 -15.37 -4.86 -3.16
N ARG A 294 -14.73 -5.92 -3.65
CA ARG A 294 -14.80 -7.23 -2.98
C ARG A 294 -14.22 -7.18 -1.57
N TRP A 295 -13.09 -6.51 -1.39
CA TRP A 295 -12.50 -6.35 -0.06
C TRP A 295 -13.33 -5.48 0.87
N ALA A 296 -14.04 -4.47 0.36
CA ALA A 296 -15.00 -3.66 1.11
C ALA A 296 -16.27 -4.44 1.50
N GLY A 297 -16.65 -5.46 0.72
CA GLY A 297 -17.74 -6.37 1.07
C GLY A 297 -17.39 -7.37 2.18
N VAL A 298 -16.10 -7.70 2.36
CA VAL A 298 -15.62 -8.65 3.38
C VAL A 298 -15.15 -7.93 4.65
N VAL A 299 -14.55 -6.75 4.49
CA VAL A 299 -14.19 -5.86 5.59
C VAL A 299 -15.28 -4.82 5.65
N GLY A 300 -16.17 -4.85 6.66
CA GLY A 300 -17.25 -3.86 6.85
C GLY A 300 -16.77 -2.41 6.96
N SER A 301 -16.22 -1.89 5.87
CA SER A 301 -15.93 -0.49 5.63
C SER A 301 -17.27 0.13 5.37
N GLY A 302 -17.73 0.94 6.32
CA GLY A 302 -18.78 1.90 6.07
C GLY A 302 -18.50 2.56 4.74
N GLU A 303 -19.39 2.30 3.78
CA GLU A 303 -19.39 2.74 2.39
C GLU A 303 -17.99 3.07 1.87
N ALA A 304 -17.37 2.11 1.16
CA ALA A 304 -16.56 2.52 0.02
C ALA A 304 -17.38 3.59 -0.70
N ARG A 305 -16.87 4.83 -0.82
CA ARG A 305 -17.55 5.90 -1.55
C ARG A 305 -17.99 5.27 -2.86
N ASP A 306 -19.30 5.05 -2.97
CA ASP A 306 -19.85 4.22 -4.02
C ASP A 306 -19.53 4.92 -5.33
N PRO A 307 -18.73 4.33 -6.24
CA PRO A 307 -18.37 4.98 -7.49
C PRO A 307 -19.61 5.31 -8.36
N ALA A 308 -20.78 4.77 -8.01
CA ALA A 308 -22.06 5.08 -8.63
C ALA A 308 -22.75 6.37 -8.15
N VAL A 309 -22.24 7.08 -7.13
CA VAL A 309 -22.90 8.28 -6.57
C VAL A 309 -22.44 9.60 -7.22
N SER A 310 -21.59 9.57 -8.25
CA SER A 310 -21.30 10.75 -9.09
C SER A 310 -22.28 10.94 -10.26
N ALA A 311 -23.36 10.16 -10.32
CA ALA A 311 -24.40 10.27 -11.34
C ALA A 311 -25.79 10.45 -10.73
N ALA A 312 -25.94 11.37 -9.77
CA ALA A 312 -27.25 11.90 -9.41
C ALA A 312 -27.13 13.21 -8.62
N THR A 313 -27.14 14.34 -9.31
CA THR A 313 -27.88 15.54 -8.85
C THR A 313 -28.26 16.33 -10.11
N PRO A 314 -29.51 16.83 -10.24
CA PRO A 314 -30.01 17.49 -11.46
C PRO A 314 -29.17 18.67 -11.92
#